data_AF-A0AA36C5D5-F1
#
_entry.id   AF-A0AA36C5D5-F1
#
_cell.length_a   1.000
_cell.length_b   1.000
_cell.length_c   1.000
_cell.angle_alpha   90.00
_cell.angle_beta   90.00
_cell.angle_gamma   90.00
#
_symmetry.space_group_name_H-M   'P 1'
#
loop_
_entity.id
_entity.type
_entity.pdbx_description
1 polymer ?
#
loop_
_entity_poly.entity_id
_entity_poly.type
_entity_poly.pdbx_seq_one_letter_code
_entity_poly.pdbx_strand_id
1 'polypeptide(L)'
;MLLVLAHGRLAKCDSRPRNGPDGKLVTGVSLDTSLFYDITCKPSKGFCLRVSNCTVAGDEKGSVPYTIIDANGCTLEESLFGHVQYRTDFQAGIANPYPIRFRGASSAVIFYCQTTLEPKQGTKCEHFTCK
;
A
#
# COMPACT_ATOMS: atom_id res chain seq x y z
N MET A 1 -23.42 -4.35 -7.21
CA MET A 1 -23.29 -4.56 -5.76
C MET A 1 -23.23 -6.06 -5.51
N LEU A 2 -22.03 -6.59 -5.27
CA LEU A 2 -21.82 -7.90 -4.66
C LEU A 2 -20.43 -7.87 -4.00
N LEU A 3 -20.42 -7.79 -2.68
CA LEU A 3 -19.22 -7.85 -1.85
C LEU A 3 -19.06 -9.31 -1.42
N VAL A 4 -18.13 -10.05 -2.02
CA VAL A 4 -17.79 -11.39 -1.57
C VAL A 4 -16.70 -11.25 -0.50
N LEU A 5 -17.10 -11.41 0.76
CA LEU A 5 -16.19 -11.47 1.91
C LEU A 5 -15.65 -12.90 2.04
N ALA A 6 -14.41 -13.12 1.59
CA ALA A 6 -13.63 -14.29 2.01
C ALA A 6 -13.09 -14.04 3.44
N HIS A 7 -13.36 -14.99 4.33
CA HIS A 7 -13.07 -14.93 5.76
C HIS A 7 -11.57 -15.06 6.09
N GLY A 8 -10.82 -13.97 5.95
CA GLY A 8 -9.74 -13.59 6.86
C GLY A 8 -10.20 -12.32 7.58
N ARG A 9 -9.72 -12.03 8.80
CA ARG A 9 -9.99 -10.71 9.43
C ARG A 9 -9.30 -9.61 8.61
N LEU A 10 -9.93 -9.22 7.50
CA LEU A 10 -9.52 -8.10 6.67
C LEU A 10 -9.44 -6.86 7.56
N ALA A 11 -8.23 -6.31 7.65
CA ALA A 11 -8.01 -5.10 8.40
C ALA A 11 -8.83 -3.96 7.77
N LYS A 12 -9.59 -3.20 8.57
CA LYS A 12 -10.26 -1.99 8.09
C LYS A 12 -9.21 -0.89 7.95
N CYS A 13 -8.52 -0.88 6.82
CA CYS A 13 -7.46 0.08 6.50
C CYS A 13 -7.91 1.06 5.43
N ASP A 14 -7.36 2.28 5.49
CA ASP A 14 -7.48 3.30 4.47
C ASP A 14 -6.08 3.59 3.91
N SER A 15 -5.96 3.68 2.58
CA SER A 15 -4.70 3.98 1.89
C SER A 15 -4.83 5.30 1.14
N ARG A 16 -3.96 6.26 1.43
CA ARG A 16 -4.05 7.61 0.88
C ARG A 16 -2.70 8.11 0.37
N PRO A 17 -2.62 8.60 -0.89
CA PRO A 17 -1.41 9.21 -1.40
C PRO A 17 -1.17 10.58 -0.76
N ARG A 18 0.09 10.85 -0.42
CA ARG A 18 0.60 12.12 0.12
C ARG A 18 1.79 12.61 -0.69
N ASN A 19 2.04 13.91 -0.67
CA ASN A 19 3.29 14.49 -1.19
C ASN A 19 4.43 14.30 -0.17
N GLY A 20 4.95 13.07 -0.08
CA GLY A 20 5.92 12.65 0.93
C GLY A 20 5.30 12.12 2.25
N PRO A 21 6.11 11.53 3.15
CA PRO A 21 5.64 10.80 4.34
C PRO A 21 4.80 11.61 5.34
N ASP A 22 5.13 12.90 5.48
CA ASP A 22 4.45 13.86 6.35
C ASP A 22 3.68 14.91 5.54
N GLY A 23 3.53 14.66 4.24
CA GLY A 23 2.89 15.55 3.30
C GLY A 23 1.36 15.63 3.42
N LYS A 24 0.80 16.62 2.71
CA LYS A 24 -0.65 16.73 2.51
C LYS A 24 -1.14 15.61 1.59
N LEU A 25 -2.41 15.24 1.77
CA LEU A 25 -3.13 14.37 0.86
C LEU A 25 -3.18 15.00 -0.54
N VAL A 26 -3.03 14.18 -1.57
CA VAL A 26 -3.04 14.61 -2.96
C VAL A 26 -4.05 13.80 -3.77
N THR A 27 -4.70 14.43 -4.75
CA THR A 27 -5.64 13.80 -5.68
C THR A 27 -5.19 13.92 -7.14
N GLY A 28 -4.21 14.77 -7.41
CA GLY A 28 -3.58 14.97 -8.71
C GLY A 28 -2.13 15.41 -8.47
N VAL A 29 -1.21 14.82 -9.23
CA VAL A 29 0.22 14.92 -9.00
C VAL A 29 0.93 15.01 -10.34
N SER A 30 1.96 15.85 -10.41
CA SER A 30 2.86 15.88 -11.56
C SER A 30 3.87 14.73 -11.45
N LEU A 31 4.47 14.31 -12.58
CA LEU A 31 5.39 13.18 -12.61
C LEU A 31 6.73 13.43 -11.90
N ASP A 32 7.00 14.67 -11.51
CA ASP A 32 8.16 15.10 -10.71
C ASP A 32 7.84 15.22 -9.20
N THR A 33 6.63 14.89 -8.77
CA THR A 33 6.22 14.91 -7.35
C THR A 33 6.47 13.57 -6.69
N SER A 34 7.28 13.53 -5.63
CA SER A 34 7.43 12.33 -4.81
C SER A 34 6.16 12.03 -4.01
N LEU A 35 5.69 10.79 -4.10
CA LEU A 35 4.53 10.31 -3.36
C LEU A 35 4.90 9.37 -2.22
N PHE A 36 4.00 9.35 -1.25
CA PHE A 36 3.99 8.37 -0.20
C PHE A 36 2.58 7.84 -0.03
N TYR A 37 2.39 6.53 -0.22
CA TYR A 37 1.11 5.86 0.03
C TYR A 37 1.02 5.54 1.52
N ASP A 38 0.28 6.36 2.25
CA ASP A 38 0.06 6.20 3.69
C ASP A 38 -1.08 5.20 3.94
N ILE A 39 -0.78 4.11 4.64
CA ILE A 39 -1.71 3.03 4.96
C ILE A 39 -1.96 3.08 6.47
N THR A 40 -3.20 3.34 6.87
CA THR A 40 -3.60 3.41 8.28
C THR A 40 -4.79 2.49 8.56
N CYS A 41 -4.68 1.68 9.61
CA CYS A 41 -5.71 0.74 10.03
C CYS A 41 -6.28 1.12 11.40
N LYS A 42 -7.52 0.69 11.67
CA LYS A 42 -8.08 0.83 13.03
C LYS A 42 -7.28 -0.04 14.02
N PRO A 43 -6.82 0.53 15.16
CA PRO A 43 -6.11 -0.23 16.17
C PRO A 43 -6.93 -1.41 16.70
N SER A 44 -6.26 -2.53 16.96
CA SER A 44 -6.84 -3.71 17.61
C SER A 44 -5.85 -4.30 18.61
N LYS A 45 -6.25 -4.39 19.88
CA LYS A 45 -5.35 -4.77 20.98
C LYS A 45 -4.71 -6.14 20.72
N GLY A 46 -3.38 -6.20 20.79
CA GLY A 46 -2.61 -7.43 20.61
C GLY A 46 -2.35 -7.82 19.15
N PHE A 47 -2.73 -6.97 18.19
CA PHE A 47 -2.49 -7.18 16.77
C PHE A 47 -1.60 -6.08 16.17
N CYS A 48 -1.12 -6.33 14.96
CA CYS A 48 -0.39 -5.40 14.13
C CYS A 48 -0.76 -5.53 12.66
N LEU A 49 -0.68 -4.42 11.94
CA LEU A 49 -0.82 -4.35 10.50
C LEU A 49 0.28 -5.17 9.83
N ARG A 50 -0.11 -6.00 8.87
CA ARG A 50 0.75 -6.53 7.83
C ARG A 50 0.20 -6.13 6.47
N VAL A 51 1.05 -5.52 5.66
CA VAL A 51 0.79 -5.24 4.26
C VAL A 51 1.38 -6.38 3.45
N SER A 52 0.54 -7.14 2.77
CA SER A 52 0.93 -8.29 1.97
C SER A 52 0.38 -8.09 0.57
N ASN A 53 1.24 -8.01 -0.43
CA ASN A 53 0.86 -7.74 -1.82
C ASN A 53 0.24 -6.36 -2.04
N CYS A 54 0.86 -5.58 -2.93
CA CYS A 54 0.26 -4.36 -3.46
C CYS A 54 0.33 -4.38 -4.98
N THR A 55 -0.70 -3.83 -5.60
CA THR A 55 -0.84 -3.75 -7.05
C THR A 55 -1.15 -2.34 -7.51
N VAL A 56 -0.79 -2.07 -8.76
CA VAL A 56 -1.17 -0.88 -9.50
C VAL A 56 -1.85 -1.28 -10.80
N ALA A 57 -2.89 -0.54 -11.20
CA ALA A 57 -3.61 -0.75 -12.45
C ALA A 57 -4.02 0.59 -13.07
N GLY A 58 -4.23 0.60 -14.38
CA GLY A 58 -5.00 1.64 -15.04
C GLY A 58 -6.46 1.61 -14.57
N ASP A 59 -7.18 2.72 -14.77
CA ASP A 59 -8.60 2.79 -14.46
C ASP A 59 -9.51 2.35 -15.62
N GLU A 60 -8.94 2.04 -16.80
CA GLU A 60 -9.73 1.51 -17.90
C GLU A 60 -10.24 0.08 -17.66
N LYS A 61 -11.39 -0.22 -18.27
CA LYS A 61 -11.98 -1.56 -18.24
C LYS A 61 -11.03 -2.57 -18.89
N GLY A 62 -10.74 -3.65 -18.16
CA GLY A 62 -9.84 -4.71 -18.62
C GLY A 62 -8.39 -4.49 -18.22
N SER A 63 -8.07 -3.40 -17.50
CA SER A 63 -6.76 -3.22 -16.87
C SER A 63 -6.43 -4.41 -15.97
N VAL A 64 -5.27 -5.01 -16.19
CA VAL A 64 -4.77 -6.12 -15.37
C VAL A 64 -3.88 -5.52 -14.27
N PRO A 65 -4.16 -5.77 -12.98
CA PRO A 65 -3.31 -5.28 -11.91
C PRO A 65 -1.90 -5.86 -11.99
N TYR A 66 -0.91 -4.98 -11.90
CA TYR A 66 0.50 -5.31 -11.83
C TYR A 66 0.97 -5.33 -10.37
N THR A 67 1.62 -6.40 -9.92
CA THR A 67 2.10 -6.51 -8.54
C THR A 67 3.42 -5.75 -8.37
N ILE A 68 3.47 -4.85 -7.40
CA ILE A 68 4.64 -4.02 -7.09
C ILE A 68 5.24 -4.30 -5.73
N ILE A 69 4.49 -4.91 -4.81
CA ILE A 69 4.97 -5.37 -3.51
C ILE A 69 4.64 -6.85 -3.39
N ASP A 70 5.58 -7.66 -2.91
CA ASP A 70 5.41 -9.10 -2.72
C ASP A 70 4.66 -9.44 -1.41
N ALA A 71 4.58 -10.73 -1.10
CA ALA A 71 3.92 -11.22 0.11
C ALA A 71 4.65 -10.84 1.41
N ASN A 72 5.93 -10.48 1.35
CA ASN A 72 6.77 -10.11 2.49
C ASN A 72 6.83 -8.59 2.73
N GLY A 73 6.19 -7.79 1.87
CA GLY A 73 6.26 -6.34 1.94
C GLY A 73 7.47 -5.77 1.20
N CYS A 74 8.14 -6.57 0.37
CA CYS A 74 9.28 -6.15 -0.42
C CYS A 74 8.84 -5.68 -1.80
N THR A 75 9.40 -4.55 -2.23
CA THR A 75 9.17 -4.06 -3.59
C THR A 75 9.72 -5.04 -4.62
N LEU A 76 8.99 -5.18 -5.71
CA LEU A 76 9.45 -5.83 -6.94
C LEU A 76 10.01 -4.78 -7.94
N GLU A 77 9.89 -3.50 -7.61
CA GLU A 77 10.16 -2.36 -8.47
C GLU A 77 10.97 -1.28 -7.73
N GLU A 78 12.20 -1.58 -7.32
CA GLU A 78 13.03 -0.71 -6.47
C GLU A 78 13.23 0.72 -7.01
N SER A 79 13.17 0.90 -8.33
CA SER A 79 13.30 2.20 -8.99
C SER A 79 12.04 3.07 -8.91
N LEU A 80 10.87 2.47 -8.67
CA LEU A 80 9.56 3.14 -8.70
C LEU A 80 8.83 3.10 -7.36
N PHE A 81 9.04 2.06 -6.57
CA PHE A 81 8.38 1.87 -5.28
C PHE A 81 9.38 1.37 -4.24
N GLY A 82 9.34 1.96 -3.05
CA GLY A 82 10.09 1.46 -1.90
C GLY A 82 9.44 0.23 -1.26
N HIS A 83 10.19 -0.50 -0.43
CA HIS A 83 9.60 -1.51 0.44
C HIS A 83 8.56 -0.90 1.40
N VAL A 84 7.70 -1.74 1.96
CA VAL A 84 6.77 -1.32 3.01
C VAL A 84 7.54 -0.87 4.25
N GLN A 85 7.28 0.36 4.71
CA GLN A 85 7.85 0.93 5.92
C GLN A 85 6.79 0.99 7.02
N TYR A 86 6.93 0.17 8.05
CA TYR A 86 6.04 0.19 9.22
C TYR A 86 6.47 1.30 10.17
N ARG A 87 5.58 2.26 10.43
CA ARG A 87 5.83 3.42 11.30
C ARG A 87 5.27 3.21 12.71
N THR A 88 4.15 2.52 12.79
CA THR A 88 3.52 2.07 14.05
C THR A 88 2.87 0.71 13.82
N ASP A 89 2.36 0.09 14.88
CA ASP A 89 1.64 -1.19 14.79
C ASP A 89 0.45 -1.17 13.82
N PHE A 90 -0.08 0.00 13.46
CA PHE A 90 -1.25 0.13 12.59
C PHE A 90 -1.04 1.11 11.44
N GLN A 91 0.20 1.54 11.20
CA GLN A 91 0.55 2.46 10.12
C GLN A 91 1.75 1.96 9.36
N ALA A 92 1.62 1.95 8.04
CA ALA A 92 2.70 1.66 7.12
C ALA A 92 2.68 2.69 5.99
N GLY A 93 3.73 2.71 5.19
CA GLY A 93 3.64 3.34 3.90
C GLY A 93 4.71 2.90 2.92
N ILE A 94 4.49 3.30 1.68
CA ILE A 94 5.30 2.92 0.52
C ILE A 94 5.68 4.21 -0.20
N ALA A 95 6.99 4.45 -0.33
CA ALA A 95 7.50 5.56 -1.10
C ALA A 95 7.32 5.28 -2.60
N ASN A 96 6.96 6.30 -3.37
CA ASN A 96 6.97 6.30 -4.81
C ASN A 96 7.61 7.62 -5.28
N PRO A 97 8.93 7.63 -5.54
CA PRO A 97 9.64 8.85 -5.92
C PRO A 97 9.19 9.41 -7.27
N TYR A 98 8.65 8.57 -8.17
CA TYR A 98 8.26 8.94 -9.52
C TYR A 98 6.87 8.40 -9.85
N PRO A 99 5.81 9.23 -9.75
CA PRO A 99 4.46 8.82 -10.08
C PRO A 99 4.40 8.14 -11.43
N ILE A 100 3.72 6.99 -11.47
CA ILE A 100 3.60 6.20 -12.70
C ILE A 100 2.35 6.59 -13.47
N ARG A 101 2.37 6.30 -14.77
CA ARG A 101 1.20 6.35 -15.64
C ARG A 101 1.21 5.14 -16.57
N PHE A 102 0.05 4.53 -16.77
CA PHE A 102 -0.12 3.49 -17.78
C PHE A 102 -0.28 4.12 -19.17
N ARG A 103 0.46 3.58 -20.15
CA ARG A 103 0.35 4.01 -21.55
C ARG A 103 -1.05 3.67 -22.07
N GLY A 104 -1.73 4.66 -22.64
CA GLY A 104 -3.10 4.48 -23.17
C GLY A 104 -4.22 4.67 -22.14
N ALA A 105 -3.89 4.85 -20.86
CA ALA A 105 -4.86 5.08 -19.79
C ALA A 105 -5.26 6.55 -19.63
N SER A 106 -6.39 6.79 -18.93
CA SER A 106 -7.00 8.11 -18.70
C SER A 106 -6.22 9.05 -17.77
N SER A 107 -5.02 8.63 -17.32
CA SER A 107 -4.10 9.24 -16.35
C SER A 107 -4.32 8.83 -14.89
N ALA A 108 -5.44 8.17 -14.56
CA ALA A 108 -5.62 7.65 -13.21
C ALA A 108 -4.90 6.31 -13.01
N VAL A 109 -4.40 6.11 -11.80
CA VAL A 109 -3.77 4.87 -11.36
C VAL A 109 -4.51 4.38 -10.12
N ILE A 110 -5.00 3.15 -10.17
CA ILE A 110 -5.59 2.46 -9.05
C ILE A 110 -4.43 1.80 -8.28
N PHE A 111 -4.23 2.23 -7.05
CA PHE A 111 -3.30 1.61 -6.10
C PHE A 111 -4.11 0.79 -5.09
N TYR A 112 -3.74 -0.47 -4.90
CA TYR A 112 -4.40 -1.36 -3.96
C TYR A 112 -3.36 -2.18 -3.19
N CYS A 113 -3.58 -2.35 -1.89
CA CYS A 113 -2.80 -3.26 -1.06
C CYS A 113 -3.73 -4.20 -0.31
N GLN A 114 -3.35 -5.47 -0.22
CA GLN A 114 -4.00 -6.39 0.70
C GLN A 114 -3.37 -6.24 2.09
N THR A 115 -4.22 -6.04 3.09
CA THR A 115 -3.79 -5.78 4.48
C THR A 115 -4.48 -6.70 5.47
N THR A 116 -3.72 -7.26 6.40
CA THR A 116 -4.19 -8.12 7.48
C THR A 116 -3.77 -7.56 8.85
N LEU A 117 -4.49 -7.95 9.90
CA LEU A 117 -4.05 -7.75 11.27
C LEU A 117 -3.56 -9.09 11.83
N GLU A 118 -2.29 -9.16 12.21
CA GLU A 118 -1.64 -10.35 12.74
C GLU A 118 -1.36 -10.22 14.24
N PRO A 119 -1.39 -11.30 15.02
CA PRO A 119 -1.06 -11.24 16.43
C PRO A 119 0.38 -10.78 16.65
N LYS A 120 0.60 -9.96 17.68
CA LYS A 120 1.95 -9.60 18.12
C LYS A 120 2.70 -10.81 18.65
N GLN A 121 4.01 -10.83 18.45
CA GLN A 121 4.91 -11.75 19.14
C GLN A 121 5.40 -11.09 20.43
N GLY A 122 4.75 -11.44 21.54
CA GLY A 122 4.94 -10.76 22.82
C GLY A 122 4.47 -9.31 22.76
N THR A 123 5.38 -8.35 22.91
CA THR A 123 5.07 -6.91 22.84
C THR A 123 5.36 -6.27 21.48
N LYS A 124 5.98 -7.01 20.56
CA LYS A 124 6.51 -6.49 19.30
C LYS A 124 5.76 -7.04 18.08
N CYS A 125 5.82 -6.25 17.02
CA CYS A 125 5.37 -6.61 15.69
C CYS A 125 6.60 -7.08 14.92
N GLU A 126 6.64 -8.34 14.51
CA GLU A 126 7.71 -8.82 13.65
C GLU A 126 7.33 -8.59 12.19
N HIS A 127 8.20 -7.88 11.48
CA HIS A 127 8.05 -7.62 10.06
C HIS A 127 9.25 -8.19 9.34
N PHE A 128 9.02 -8.74 8.15
CA PHE A 128 10.10 -9.19 7.29
C PHE A 128 10.97 -7.99 6.90
N THR A 129 12.30 -8.17 6.94
CA THR A 129 13.24 -7.13 6.51
C THR A 129 13.67 -7.43 5.09
N CYS A 130 13.29 -6.56 4.17
CA CYS A 130 13.72 -6.63 2.78
C CYS A 130 15.21 -6.30 2.66
N LYS A 131 15.87 -6.93 1.70
CA LYS A 131 17.30 -6.71 1.40
C LYS A 131 17.44 -5.69 0.30
#